data_AF-A0AAD7FZH2-F1
#
_entry.id   AF-A0AAD7FZH2-F1
#
_cell.length_a   1.000
_cell.length_b   1.000
_cell.length_c   1.000
_cell.angle_alpha   90.00
_cell.angle_beta   90.00
_cell.angle_gamma   90.00
#
_symmetry.space_group_name_H-M   'P 1'
#
loop_
_entity.id
_entity.type
_entity.pdbx_description
1 polymer ?
#
loop_
_entity_poly.entity_id
_entity_poly.type
_entity_poly.pdbx_seq_one_letter_code
_entity_poly.pdbx_strand_id
1 'polypeptide(L)'
;MSLDATEPRLPRELERVIFELAALSRPVLIPELLLVASRVKEWIQPLLYHTLVFDSGDYTTPLDGLRSYNPASFSQVIQHQRTLAECARNLIFIGSEEEVQLDGILLACPRVQNLFVLWPSEHDKPNKATLDALPLRQLYCEIDELAPTTPFSRPFFSNISHLELFSTPNQTEWMGLVRLPRLTHLALNQYNDALCHLVLKDCNSLCLLVVLTPPGPHTDYSVGADPRFVMMELSDYIEDWQRGALHGHGYWARAEDFIAKRRAGHPPPDPHHPFRLV
;
A
#
# COMPACT_ATOMS: atom_id res chain seq x y z
N MET A 1 -8.11 -54.42 -12.25
CA MET A 1 -7.13 -53.56 -11.55
C MET A 1 -7.86 -52.32 -11.10
N SER A 2 -8.28 -52.30 -9.83
CA SER A 2 -8.89 -51.13 -9.20
C SER A 2 -7.76 -50.16 -8.89
N LEU A 3 -7.68 -49.04 -9.60
CA LEU A 3 -6.81 -47.94 -9.19
C LEU A 3 -7.38 -47.42 -7.88
N ASP A 4 -6.65 -47.63 -6.80
CA ASP A 4 -7.00 -47.16 -5.46
C ASP A 4 -7.16 -45.64 -5.55
N ALA A 5 -8.41 -45.17 -5.57
CA ALA A 5 -8.76 -43.76 -5.76
C ALA A 5 -8.41 -42.89 -4.53
N THR A 6 -7.61 -43.43 -3.62
CA THR A 6 -7.29 -42.88 -2.30
C THR A 6 -5.98 -42.10 -2.31
N GLU A 7 -5.09 -42.30 -3.29
CA GLU A 7 -3.86 -41.52 -3.40
C GLU A 7 -4.07 -40.21 -4.17
N PRO A 8 -3.64 -39.06 -3.62
CA PRO A 8 -3.66 -37.80 -4.33
C PRO A 8 -2.81 -37.91 -5.60
N ARG A 9 -3.39 -37.49 -6.73
CA ARG A 9 -2.74 -37.58 -8.06
C ARG A 9 -1.57 -36.60 -8.21
N LEU A 10 -1.46 -35.61 -7.34
CA LEU A 10 -0.41 -34.60 -7.35
C LEU A 10 0.42 -34.69 -6.06
N PRO A 11 1.75 -34.50 -6.15
CA PRO A 11 2.58 -34.22 -4.98
C PRO A 11 2.02 -33.06 -4.14
N ARG A 12 2.12 -33.18 -2.82
CA ARG A 12 1.55 -32.22 -1.86
C ARG A 12 2.05 -30.80 -2.08
N GLU A 13 3.31 -30.64 -2.45
CA GLU A 13 3.95 -29.36 -2.70
C GLU A 13 3.35 -28.69 -3.94
N LEU A 14 3.06 -29.46 -4.99
CA LEU A 14 2.41 -28.94 -6.20
C LEU A 14 0.97 -28.56 -5.93
N GLU A 15 0.21 -29.36 -5.17
CA GLU A 15 -1.14 -28.97 -4.74
C GLU A 15 -1.10 -27.63 -4.01
N ARG A 16 -0.20 -27.48 -3.03
CA ARG A 16 -0.04 -26.25 -2.26
C ARG A 16 0.25 -25.04 -3.15
N VAL A 17 1.22 -25.16 -4.06
CA VAL A 17 1.57 -24.07 -4.99
C VAL A 17 0.37 -23.70 -5.88
N ILE A 18 -0.39 -24.67 -6.38
CA ILE A 18 -1.59 -24.41 -7.19
C ILE A 18 -2.62 -23.62 -6.39
N PHE A 19 -2.91 -24.03 -5.16
CA PHE A 19 -3.87 -23.35 -4.30
C PHE A 19 -3.40 -21.94 -3.91
N GLU A 20 -2.14 -21.77 -3.52
CA GLU A 20 -1.57 -20.47 -3.17
C GLU A 20 -1.58 -19.52 -4.37
N LEU A 21 -1.19 -19.99 -5.57
CA LEU A 21 -1.26 -19.19 -6.79
C LEU A 21 -2.70 -18.81 -7.15
N ALA A 22 -3.66 -19.73 -7.00
CA ALA A 22 -5.06 -19.44 -7.24
C ALA A 22 -5.61 -18.39 -6.26
N ALA A 23 -5.27 -18.53 -4.97
CA ALA A 23 -5.64 -17.57 -3.92
C ALA A 23 -5.03 -16.18 -4.15
N LEU A 24 -3.75 -16.09 -4.51
CA LEU A 24 -3.06 -14.83 -4.79
C LEU A 24 -3.57 -14.16 -6.08
N SER A 25 -3.88 -14.96 -7.10
CA SER A 25 -4.40 -14.44 -8.37
C SER A 25 -5.86 -13.97 -8.25
N ARG A 26 -6.65 -14.61 -7.38
CA ARG A 26 -8.07 -14.30 -7.16
C ARG A 26 -8.41 -14.35 -5.67
N PRO A 27 -8.04 -13.32 -4.88
CA PRO A 27 -8.28 -13.28 -3.44
C PRO A 27 -9.75 -13.48 -3.03
N VAL A 28 -10.67 -13.04 -3.88
CA VAL A 28 -12.12 -13.27 -3.71
C VAL A 28 -12.51 -14.74 -3.56
N LEU A 29 -11.70 -15.68 -4.09
CA LEU A 29 -11.97 -17.12 -4.02
C LEU A 29 -11.41 -17.78 -2.75
N ILE A 30 -10.64 -17.06 -1.93
CA ILE A 30 -10.00 -17.62 -0.73
C ILE A 30 -11.03 -18.33 0.17
N PRO A 31 -12.21 -17.76 0.48
CA PRO A 31 -13.22 -18.45 1.29
C PRO A 31 -13.64 -19.81 0.74
N GLU A 32 -13.86 -19.94 -0.57
CA GLU A 32 -14.20 -21.21 -1.21
C GLU A 32 -13.03 -22.19 -1.19
N LEU A 33 -11.81 -21.72 -1.44
CA LEU A 33 -10.60 -22.57 -1.41
C LEU A 33 -10.38 -23.18 -0.02
N LEU A 34 -10.69 -22.44 1.06
CA LEU A 34 -10.61 -22.94 2.44
C LEU A 34 -11.54 -24.13 2.72
N LEU A 35 -12.59 -24.31 1.92
CA LEU A 35 -13.58 -25.39 2.09
C LEU A 35 -13.22 -26.68 1.34
N VAL A 36 -12.18 -26.65 0.48
CA VAL A 36 -11.84 -27.78 -0.39
C VAL A 36 -11.31 -28.99 0.40
N ALA A 37 -10.38 -28.77 1.33
CA ALA A 37 -9.82 -29.80 2.19
C ALA A 37 -9.12 -29.20 3.41
N SER A 38 -8.99 -29.96 4.50
CA SER A 38 -8.30 -29.50 5.72
C SER A 38 -6.87 -29.02 5.45
N ARG A 39 -6.10 -29.73 4.62
CA ARG A 39 -4.73 -29.32 4.27
C ARG A 39 -4.69 -28.02 3.47
N VAL A 40 -5.67 -27.80 2.59
CA VAL A 40 -5.78 -26.57 1.80
C VAL A 40 -6.11 -25.40 2.73
N LYS A 41 -6.99 -25.62 3.71
CA LYS A 41 -7.28 -24.62 4.75
C LYS A 41 -6.01 -24.14 5.46
N GLU A 42 -5.14 -25.06 5.88
CA GLU A 42 -3.87 -24.72 6.54
C GLU A 42 -2.94 -23.87 5.66
N TRP A 43 -2.91 -24.12 4.35
CA TRP A 43 -2.07 -23.37 3.41
C TRP A 43 -2.64 -22.00 3.08
N ILE A 44 -3.95 -21.92 2.91
CA ILE A 44 -4.64 -20.74 2.38
C ILE A 44 -5.08 -19.77 3.48
N GLN A 45 -5.36 -20.26 4.70
CA GLN A 45 -5.83 -19.40 5.78
C GLN A 45 -4.87 -18.24 6.09
N PRO A 46 -3.54 -18.39 6.11
CA PRO A 46 -2.62 -17.27 6.24
C PRO A 46 -2.81 -16.16 5.18
N LEU A 47 -3.19 -16.52 3.95
CA LEU A 47 -3.39 -15.56 2.86
C LEU A 47 -4.66 -14.72 3.06
N LEU A 48 -5.68 -15.26 3.75
CA LEU A 48 -6.89 -14.50 4.10
C LEU A 48 -6.58 -13.28 4.99
N TYR A 49 -5.55 -13.37 5.83
CA TYR A 49 -5.15 -12.31 6.76
C TYR A 49 -3.95 -11.49 6.27
N HIS A 50 -3.50 -11.73 5.04
CA HIS A 50 -2.32 -11.04 4.49
C HIS A 50 -2.56 -9.54 4.29
N THR A 51 -3.77 -9.20 3.85
CA THR A 51 -4.26 -7.84 3.67
C THR A 51 -5.50 -7.66 4.53
N LEU A 52 -5.45 -6.71 5.47
CA LEU A 52 -6.57 -6.38 6.33
C LEU A 52 -7.04 -4.96 6.02
N VAL A 53 -8.34 -4.82 5.85
CA VAL A 53 -9.01 -3.56 5.56
C VAL A 53 -9.91 -3.22 6.73
N PHE A 54 -9.76 -2.02 7.25
CA PHE A 54 -10.65 -1.44 8.26
C PHE A 54 -11.32 -0.22 7.64
N ASP A 55 -12.63 -0.33 7.47
CA ASP A 55 -13.48 0.69 6.83
C ASP A 55 -14.72 0.91 7.70
N SER A 56 -15.05 2.16 8.01
CA SER A 56 -16.26 2.54 8.76
C SER A 56 -17.56 2.27 8.01
N GLY A 57 -17.49 1.99 6.71
CA GLY A 57 -18.66 1.74 5.87
C GLY A 57 -19.21 2.99 5.19
N ASP A 58 -18.51 4.12 5.28
CA ASP A 58 -18.83 5.34 4.51
C ASP A 58 -18.43 5.20 3.04
N TYR A 59 -17.51 4.27 2.74
CA TYR A 59 -17.08 3.97 1.39
C TYR A 59 -18.00 2.91 0.77
N THR A 60 -18.79 3.35 -0.21
CA THR A 60 -19.88 2.56 -0.81
C THR A 60 -19.41 1.46 -1.77
N THR A 61 -18.14 1.44 -2.15
CA THR A 61 -17.56 0.44 -3.05
C THR A 61 -16.94 -0.68 -2.22
N PRO A 62 -17.58 -1.87 -2.14
CA PRO A 62 -16.94 -3.02 -1.57
C PRO A 62 -15.62 -3.26 -2.31
N LEU A 63 -14.58 -3.33 -1.51
CA LEU A 63 -13.23 -3.61 -1.95
C LEU A 63 -13.18 -5.02 -2.55
N ASP A 64 -13.15 -5.11 -3.88
CA ASP A 64 -13.36 -6.35 -4.61
C ASP A 64 -12.41 -7.46 -4.12
N GLY A 65 -13.00 -8.49 -3.51
CA GLY A 65 -12.28 -9.65 -3.00
C GLY A 65 -11.51 -9.45 -1.68
N LEU A 66 -11.59 -8.27 -1.06
CA LEU A 66 -11.05 -8.01 0.27
C LEU A 66 -12.16 -7.93 1.31
N ARG A 67 -11.94 -8.61 2.42
CA ARG A 67 -12.85 -8.52 3.57
C ARG A 67 -12.54 -7.24 4.34
N SER A 68 -13.54 -6.37 4.45
CA SER A 68 -13.51 -5.29 5.43
C SER A 68 -13.82 -5.84 6.82
N TYR A 69 -13.14 -5.30 7.82
CA TYR A 69 -13.29 -5.64 9.23
C TYR A 69 -13.70 -4.40 10.01
N ASN A 70 -14.73 -4.56 10.84
CA ASN A 70 -14.91 -3.63 11.95
C ASN A 70 -13.75 -3.85 12.97
N PRO A 71 -13.05 -2.79 13.41
CA PRO A 71 -11.94 -2.88 14.36
C PRO A 71 -12.26 -3.66 15.64
N ALA A 72 -13.41 -3.40 16.26
CA ALA A 72 -13.81 -4.07 17.49
C ALA A 72 -14.04 -5.58 17.28
N SER A 73 -14.62 -5.95 16.14
CA SER A 73 -14.79 -7.35 15.75
C SER A 73 -13.44 -8.04 15.49
N PHE A 74 -12.49 -7.33 14.87
CA PHE A 74 -11.18 -7.89 14.58
C PHE A 74 -10.35 -8.12 15.84
N SER A 75 -10.43 -7.23 16.84
CA SER A 75 -9.79 -7.44 18.14
C SER A 75 -10.20 -8.77 18.79
N GLN A 76 -11.46 -9.18 18.67
CA GLN A 76 -11.93 -10.49 19.15
C GLN A 76 -11.33 -11.65 18.34
N VAL A 77 -11.21 -11.50 17.02
CA VAL A 77 -10.57 -12.50 16.14
C VAL A 77 -9.10 -12.69 16.52
N ILE A 78 -8.35 -11.61 16.73
CA ILE A 78 -6.94 -11.66 17.13
C ILE A 78 -6.77 -12.39 18.47
N GLN A 79 -7.65 -12.13 19.45
CA GLN A 79 -7.56 -12.76 20.77
C GLN A 79 -7.60 -14.30 20.68
N HIS A 80 -8.35 -14.84 19.72
CA HIS A 80 -8.44 -16.29 19.51
C HIS A 80 -7.45 -16.83 18.47
N GLN A 81 -6.93 -15.98 17.57
CA GLN A 81 -6.15 -16.41 16.41
C GLN A 81 -4.89 -15.55 16.21
N ARG A 82 -4.13 -15.34 17.29
CA ARG A 82 -2.93 -14.47 17.28
C ARG A 82 -1.92 -14.79 16.18
N THR A 83 -1.72 -16.07 15.87
CA THR A 83 -0.79 -16.51 14.81
C THR A 83 -1.20 -16.05 13.42
N LEU A 84 -2.49 -15.76 13.19
CA LEU A 84 -2.97 -15.25 11.90
C LEU A 84 -2.75 -13.74 11.77
N ALA A 85 -2.80 -12.99 12.86
CA ALA A 85 -2.45 -11.57 12.85
C ALA A 85 -0.96 -11.35 12.45
N GLU A 86 -0.08 -12.30 12.79
CA GLU A 86 1.32 -12.30 12.34
C GLU A 86 1.48 -12.52 10.83
N CYS A 87 0.41 -12.95 10.13
CA CYS A 87 0.42 -13.12 8.68
C CYS A 87 0.12 -11.81 7.94
N ALA A 88 -0.42 -10.80 8.62
CA ALA A 88 -0.67 -9.48 8.04
C ALA A 88 0.62 -8.83 7.54
N ARG A 89 0.56 -8.31 6.32
CA ARG A 89 1.62 -7.53 5.65
C ARG A 89 1.11 -6.17 5.21
N ASN A 90 -0.17 -6.09 4.85
CA ASN A 90 -0.82 -4.88 4.38
C ASN A 90 -1.97 -4.53 5.32
N LEU A 91 -1.98 -3.29 5.83
CA LEU A 91 -3.11 -2.73 6.57
C LEU A 91 -3.62 -1.50 5.86
N ILE A 92 -4.94 -1.40 5.77
CA ILE A 92 -5.63 -0.18 5.34
C ILE A 92 -6.58 0.25 6.45
N PHE A 93 -6.51 1.51 6.82
CA PHE A 93 -7.50 2.18 7.65
C PHE A 93 -8.12 3.32 6.84
N ILE A 94 -9.44 3.26 6.65
CA ILE A 94 -10.19 4.21 5.85
C ILE A 94 -11.43 4.63 6.64
N GLY A 95 -11.48 5.85 7.18
CA GLY A 95 -12.73 6.34 7.79
C GLY A 95 -13.09 5.62 9.10
N SER A 96 -13.34 6.37 10.17
CA SER A 96 -14.00 5.94 11.39
C SER A 96 -14.23 7.14 12.29
N GLU A 97 -15.48 7.55 12.42
CA GLU A 97 -15.85 8.42 13.54
C GLU A 97 -15.74 7.68 14.89
N GLU A 98 -15.70 6.35 14.86
CA GLU A 98 -15.51 5.51 16.05
C GLU A 98 -14.04 5.43 16.45
N GLU A 99 -13.79 5.42 17.77
CA GLU A 99 -12.46 5.25 18.36
C GLU A 99 -11.88 3.89 17.95
N VAL A 100 -10.96 3.90 16.98
CA VAL A 100 -10.29 2.69 16.49
C VAL A 100 -9.18 2.39 17.47
N GLN A 101 -9.16 1.17 18.01
CA GLN A 101 -8.02 0.66 18.77
C GLN A 101 -6.84 0.33 17.85
N LEU A 102 -6.36 1.34 17.10
CA LEU A 102 -5.37 1.19 16.05
C LEU A 102 -4.08 0.61 16.61
N ASP A 103 -3.62 1.12 17.75
CA ASP A 103 -2.44 0.58 18.43
C ASP A 103 -2.59 -0.90 18.77
N GLY A 104 -3.77 -1.33 19.21
CA GLY A 104 -4.05 -2.73 19.49
C GLY A 104 -3.91 -3.61 18.24
N ILE A 105 -4.40 -3.13 17.11
CA ILE A 105 -4.30 -3.82 15.82
C ILE A 105 -2.86 -3.84 15.30
N LEU A 106 -2.16 -2.71 15.35
CA LEU A 106 -0.77 -2.60 14.90
C LEU A 106 0.16 -3.48 15.76
N LEU A 107 0.00 -3.50 17.08
CA LEU A 107 0.76 -4.37 17.98
C LEU A 107 0.46 -5.86 17.76
N ALA A 108 -0.76 -6.20 17.35
CA ALA A 108 -1.13 -7.55 16.98
C ALA A 108 -0.53 -7.98 15.63
N CYS A 109 -0.16 -7.04 14.77
CA CYS A 109 0.32 -7.27 13.41
C CYS A 109 1.79 -6.81 13.24
N PRO A 110 2.77 -7.42 13.95
CA PRO A 110 4.14 -6.92 14.02
C PRO A 110 4.95 -7.01 12.72
N ARG A 111 4.39 -7.67 11.69
CA ARG A 111 5.04 -7.90 10.40
C ARG A 111 4.49 -7.03 9.27
N VAL A 112 3.67 -6.03 9.60
CA VAL A 112 3.12 -5.10 8.62
C VAL A 112 4.25 -4.32 7.96
N GLN A 113 4.23 -4.30 6.63
CA GLN A 113 5.21 -3.62 5.79
C GLN A 113 4.56 -2.49 5.01
N ASN A 114 3.27 -2.62 4.69
CA ASN A 114 2.53 -1.65 3.91
C ASN A 114 1.38 -1.13 4.78
N LEU A 115 1.44 0.15 5.12
CA LEU A 115 0.45 0.80 5.97
C LEU A 115 -0.17 1.96 5.18
N PHE A 116 -1.47 1.85 4.92
CA PHE A 116 -2.28 2.92 4.38
C PHE A 116 -3.18 3.45 5.47
N VAL A 117 -3.11 4.75 5.74
CA VAL A 117 -4.02 5.37 6.68
C VAL A 117 -4.56 6.68 6.13
N LEU A 118 -5.88 6.69 5.96
CA LEU A 118 -6.66 7.89 5.74
C LEU A 118 -7.38 8.18 7.06
N TRP A 119 -6.79 9.07 7.85
CA TRP A 119 -7.20 9.32 9.22
C TRP A 119 -8.58 9.97 9.28
N PRO A 120 -9.48 9.45 10.12
CA PRO A 120 -10.81 10.00 10.24
C PRO A 120 -10.96 11.01 11.37
N SER A 121 -10.07 10.99 12.36
CA SER A 121 -10.17 11.84 13.54
C SER A 121 -8.80 12.15 14.15
N GLU A 122 -8.66 13.34 14.73
CA GLU A 122 -7.50 13.76 15.54
C GLU A 122 -7.23 12.80 16.72
N HIS A 123 -8.22 12.00 17.14
CA HIS A 123 -8.18 11.18 18.33
C HIS A 123 -7.61 9.78 18.11
N ASP A 124 -7.58 9.30 16.86
CA ASP A 124 -7.19 7.92 16.51
C ASP A 124 -5.75 7.80 15.96
N LYS A 125 -4.89 8.76 16.30
CA LYS A 125 -3.49 8.75 15.87
C LYS A 125 -2.74 7.62 16.60
N PRO A 126 -1.98 6.78 15.88
CA PRO A 126 -1.28 5.64 16.44
C PRO A 126 -0.19 6.17 17.36
N ASN A 127 0.06 5.42 18.43
CA ASN A 127 1.20 5.70 19.25
C ASN A 127 2.47 5.58 18.40
N LYS A 128 3.22 6.66 18.43
CA LYS A 128 4.56 6.82 17.86
C LYS A 128 5.47 5.62 18.11
N ALA A 129 5.48 5.07 19.32
CA ALA A 129 6.27 3.90 19.69
C ALA A 129 5.78 2.61 19.00
N THR A 130 4.47 2.47 18.78
CA THR A 130 3.88 1.36 18.02
C THR A 130 4.39 1.38 16.58
N LEU A 131 4.35 2.55 15.93
CA LEU A 131 4.87 2.70 14.56
C LEU A 131 6.38 2.42 14.49
N ASP A 132 7.17 2.92 15.45
CA ASP A 132 8.63 2.68 15.52
C ASP A 132 8.99 1.18 15.58
N ALA A 133 8.08 0.33 16.09
CA ALA A 133 8.29 -1.11 16.18
C ALA A 133 7.96 -1.86 14.88
N LEU A 134 7.30 -1.22 13.90
CA LEU A 134 6.87 -1.87 12.66
C LEU A 134 7.97 -1.82 11.59
N PRO A 135 8.17 -2.91 10.81
CA PRO A 135 9.13 -2.95 9.72
C PRO A 135 8.56 -2.33 8.43
N LEU A 136 8.01 -1.12 8.52
CA LEU A 136 7.32 -0.45 7.41
C LEU A 136 8.28 -0.22 6.23
N ARG A 137 7.77 -0.47 5.03
CA ARG A 137 8.44 -0.28 3.73
C ARG A 137 7.64 0.64 2.81
N GLN A 138 6.33 0.62 2.93
CA GLN A 138 5.42 1.49 2.21
C GLN A 138 4.48 2.17 3.20
N LEU A 139 4.33 3.48 3.07
CA LEU A 139 3.48 4.29 3.92
C LEU A 139 2.68 5.26 3.06
N TYR A 140 1.38 5.31 3.32
CA TYR A 140 0.42 6.20 2.65
C TYR A 140 -0.32 6.95 3.76
N CYS A 141 -0.12 8.26 3.87
CA CYS A 141 -0.59 9.01 5.04
C CYS A 141 -0.69 10.52 4.82
N GLU A 142 -1.41 11.19 5.72
CA GLU A 142 -1.23 12.61 6.02
C GLU A 142 -0.05 12.80 7.00
N ILE A 143 0.90 13.66 6.65
CA ILE A 143 2.16 13.79 7.39
C ILE A 143 1.98 14.52 8.73
N ASP A 144 1.10 15.51 8.74
CA ASP A 144 0.78 16.36 9.89
C ASP A 144 0.28 15.53 11.08
N GLU A 145 -0.30 14.37 10.78
CA GLU A 145 -0.88 13.46 11.75
C GLU A 145 0.13 12.52 12.42
N LEU A 146 1.18 12.14 11.71
CA LEU A 146 2.16 11.20 12.22
C LEU A 146 3.15 11.86 13.19
N ALA A 147 3.56 13.11 12.93
CA ALA A 147 4.54 13.80 13.78
C ALA A 147 4.64 15.31 13.47
N PRO A 148 3.92 16.17 14.22
CA PRO A 148 3.77 17.61 13.90
C PRO A 148 5.03 18.49 14.09
N THR A 149 6.16 17.94 14.55
CA THR A 149 7.35 18.75 14.87
C THR A 149 8.65 18.30 14.19
N THR A 150 8.80 17.02 13.86
CA THR A 150 9.96 16.46 13.11
C THR A 150 9.60 15.09 12.53
N PRO A 151 8.81 15.02 11.45
CA PRO A 151 8.22 13.75 11.03
C PRO A 151 9.26 12.74 10.59
N PHE A 152 10.20 13.13 9.75
CA PHE A 152 11.07 12.18 9.04
C PHE A 152 12.32 11.69 9.81
N SER A 153 12.52 12.12 11.07
CA SER A 153 13.66 11.65 11.89
C SER A 153 13.36 10.37 12.67
N ARG A 154 12.11 9.88 12.62
CA ARG A 154 11.62 8.79 13.45
C ARG A 154 12.10 7.43 12.91
N PRO A 155 12.39 6.44 13.78
CA PRO A 155 12.86 5.11 13.38
C PRO A 155 12.03 4.42 12.29
N PHE A 156 10.70 4.51 12.32
CA PHE A 156 9.86 3.83 11.32
C PHE A 156 10.07 4.34 9.89
N PHE A 157 10.58 5.57 9.69
CA PHE A 157 10.91 6.08 8.36
C PHE A 157 12.21 5.51 7.78
N SER A 158 13.08 4.90 8.60
CA SER A 158 14.39 4.42 8.16
C SER A 158 14.34 3.31 7.10
N ASN A 159 13.21 2.59 7.04
CA ASN A 159 12.99 1.49 6.11
C ASN A 159 12.01 1.83 4.98
N ILE A 160 11.44 3.04 4.98
CA ILE A 160 10.46 3.46 3.98
C ILE A 160 11.13 3.62 2.63
N SER A 161 10.58 2.90 1.65
CA SER A 161 11.00 2.91 0.26
C SER A 161 9.99 3.58 -0.66
N HIS A 162 8.70 3.43 -0.33
CA HIS A 162 7.59 4.08 -1.02
C HIS A 162 6.82 4.92 -0.02
N LEU A 163 6.63 6.20 -0.34
CA LEU A 163 5.89 7.13 0.50
C LEU A 163 4.87 7.86 -0.36
N GLU A 164 3.59 7.83 0.03
CA GLU A 164 2.56 8.71 -0.51
C GLU A 164 2.14 9.70 0.56
N LEU A 165 2.12 10.99 0.18
CA LEU A 165 1.69 12.08 1.04
C LEU A 165 0.39 12.68 0.50
N PHE A 166 -0.67 12.57 1.31
CA PHE A 166 -1.98 13.15 0.98
C PHE A 166 -2.01 14.67 1.19
N SER A 167 -1.20 15.18 2.13
CA SER A 167 -0.99 16.61 2.38
C SER A 167 0.41 17.05 1.97
N THR A 168 0.56 18.33 1.63
CA THR A 168 1.89 18.91 1.34
C THR A 168 2.59 19.22 2.66
N PRO A 169 3.75 18.63 2.96
CA PRO A 169 4.51 18.96 4.18
C PRO A 169 4.90 20.44 4.20
N ASN A 170 5.15 20.98 5.39
CA ASN A 170 5.69 22.33 5.50
C ASN A 170 7.16 22.38 5.01
N GLN A 171 7.66 23.58 4.69
CA GLN A 171 8.99 23.74 4.10
C GLN A 171 10.13 23.18 4.98
N THR A 172 9.97 23.25 6.31
CA THR A 172 10.98 22.72 7.24
C THR A 172 11.05 21.19 7.23
N GLU A 173 9.94 20.52 6.95
CA GLU A 173 9.83 19.07 6.86
C GLU A 173 10.45 18.50 5.58
N TRP A 174 10.46 19.28 4.49
CA TRP A 174 11.03 18.87 3.20
C TRP A 174 12.49 18.42 3.33
N MET A 175 13.25 19.08 4.20
CA MET A 175 14.65 18.73 4.47
C MET A 175 14.80 17.37 5.15
N GLY A 176 13.81 16.94 5.93
CA GLY A 176 13.78 15.61 6.51
C GLY A 176 13.48 14.55 5.46
N LEU A 177 12.55 14.84 4.55
CA LEU A 177 12.12 13.92 3.49
C LEU A 177 13.27 13.50 2.57
N VAL A 178 14.06 14.46 2.10
CA VAL A 178 15.21 14.17 1.20
C VAL A 178 16.34 13.39 1.87
N ARG A 179 16.32 13.30 3.21
CA ARG A 179 17.31 12.56 4.02
C ARG A 179 16.88 11.13 4.33
N LEU A 180 15.68 10.71 3.93
CA LEU A 180 15.24 9.34 4.14
C LEU A 180 16.15 8.36 3.39
N PRO A 181 16.85 7.47 4.09
CA PRO A 181 18.00 6.74 3.52
C PRO A 181 17.61 5.69 2.48
N ARG A 182 16.33 5.31 2.41
CA ARG A 182 15.81 4.26 1.54
C ARG A 182 14.67 4.73 0.63
N LEU A 183 14.31 6.00 0.69
CA LEU A 183 13.22 6.53 -0.11
C LEU A 183 13.60 6.48 -1.59
N THR A 184 12.86 5.68 -2.35
CA THR A 184 13.08 5.48 -3.80
C THR A 184 11.87 5.94 -4.60
N HIS A 185 10.68 5.88 -4.01
CA HIS A 185 9.42 6.22 -4.66
C HIS A 185 8.67 7.22 -3.76
N LEU A 186 8.34 8.39 -4.30
CA LEU A 186 7.54 9.41 -3.63
C LEU A 186 6.31 9.74 -4.47
N ALA A 187 5.14 9.81 -3.84
CA ALA A 187 3.90 10.24 -4.44
C ALA A 187 3.34 11.44 -3.65
N LEU A 188 2.84 12.43 -4.38
CA LEU A 188 2.21 13.64 -3.83
C LEU A 188 0.81 13.78 -4.42
N ASN A 189 -0.19 13.98 -3.57
CA ASN A 189 -1.58 14.18 -4.02
C ASN A 189 -1.86 15.65 -4.37
N GLN A 190 -0.87 16.52 -4.16
CA GLN A 190 -0.91 17.92 -4.50
C GLN A 190 0.43 18.31 -5.12
N TYR A 191 0.37 18.98 -6.28
CA TYR A 191 1.57 19.50 -6.91
C TYR A 191 2.15 20.66 -6.09
N ASN A 192 3.42 20.55 -5.74
CA ASN A 192 4.20 21.65 -5.17
C ASN A 192 5.53 21.77 -5.91
N ASP A 193 5.69 22.83 -6.70
CA ASP A 193 6.85 23.05 -7.57
C ASP A 193 8.17 23.03 -6.79
N ALA A 194 8.25 23.77 -5.69
CA ALA A 194 9.46 23.88 -4.89
C ALA A 194 9.85 22.56 -4.22
N LEU A 195 8.87 21.81 -3.70
CA LEU A 195 9.10 20.47 -3.14
C LEU A 195 9.56 19.48 -4.21
N CYS A 196 8.93 19.48 -5.39
CA CYS A 196 9.31 18.61 -6.50
C CYS A 196 10.76 18.87 -6.91
N HIS A 197 11.14 20.13 -7.13
CA HIS A 197 12.52 20.51 -7.44
C HIS A 197 13.49 20.07 -6.35
N LEU A 198 13.17 20.32 -5.08
CA LEU A 198 14.02 19.93 -3.96
C LEU A 198 14.22 18.41 -3.92
N VAL A 199 13.15 17.63 -4.00
CA VAL A 199 13.22 16.17 -3.91
C VAL A 199 13.95 15.58 -5.10
N LEU A 200 13.67 16.03 -6.32
CA LEU A 200 14.38 15.58 -7.51
C LEU A 200 15.88 15.93 -7.42
N LYS A 201 16.22 17.12 -6.94
CA LYS A 201 17.60 17.58 -6.87
C LYS A 201 18.41 16.91 -5.74
N ASP A 202 17.84 16.82 -4.54
CA ASP A 202 18.60 16.53 -3.32
C ASP A 202 18.37 15.10 -2.79
N CYS A 203 17.32 14.39 -3.23
CA CYS A 203 17.08 13.00 -2.85
C CYS A 203 17.80 12.03 -3.79
N ASN A 204 19.05 11.68 -3.45
CA ASN A 204 19.93 10.86 -4.31
C ASN A 204 19.44 9.43 -4.55
N SER A 205 18.63 8.86 -3.65
CA SER A 205 18.07 7.52 -3.78
C SER A 205 16.77 7.49 -4.59
N LEU A 206 16.22 8.65 -4.96
CA LEU A 206 14.94 8.74 -5.62
C LEU A 206 14.99 8.19 -7.04
N CYS A 207 14.16 7.18 -7.31
CA CYS A 207 13.96 6.55 -8.60
C CYS A 207 12.74 7.11 -9.34
N LEU A 208 11.69 7.46 -8.59
CA LEU A 208 10.39 7.89 -9.11
C LEU A 208 9.76 8.95 -8.20
N LEU A 209 9.28 10.03 -8.82
CA LEU A 209 8.37 11.01 -8.23
C LEU A 209 7.05 10.98 -9.01
N VAL A 210 5.96 10.63 -8.34
CA VAL A 210 4.59 10.68 -8.87
C VAL A 210 3.86 11.90 -8.30
N VAL A 211 3.16 12.63 -9.16
CA VAL A 211 2.14 13.58 -8.72
C VAL A 211 0.79 13.05 -9.16
N LEU A 212 -0.05 12.74 -8.19
CA LEU A 212 -1.40 12.26 -8.39
C LEU A 212 -2.33 13.47 -8.52
N THR A 213 -3.04 13.57 -9.64
CA THR A 213 -3.95 14.68 -9.91
C THR A 213 -5.37 14.18 -10.11
N PRO A 214 -6.40 14.93 -9.67
CA PRO A 214 -7.77 14.64 -10.08
C PRO A 214 -7.91 14.81 -11.60
N PRO A 215 -8.89 14.17 -12.24
CA PRO A 215 -9.19 14.39 -13.65
C PRO A 215 -9.47 15.87 -13.93
N GLY A 216 -8.78 16.49 -14.88
CA GLY A 216 -8.98 17.92 -15.15
C GLY A 216 -8.05 18.52 -16.20
N PRO A 217 -8.24 19.81 -16.55
CA PRO A 217 -7.39 20.50 -17.50
C PRO A 217 -5.96 20.62 -16.97
N HIS A 218 -5.00 20.44 -17.87
CA HIS A 218 -3.59 20.32 -17.52
C HIS A 218 -2.92 21.69 -17.36
N THR A 219 -2.11 21.84 -16.33
CA THR A 219 -1.15 22.94 -16.18
C THR A 219 0.22 22.51 -16.67
N ASP A 220 1.00 23.41 -17.26
CA ASP A 220 2.40 23.14 -17.55
C ASP A 220 3.20 23.07 -16.24
N TYR A 221 3.95 21.99 -16.04
CA TYR A 221 4.75 21.76 -14.84
C TYR A 221 6.25 21.92 -15.15
N SER A 222 6.95 22.72 -14.36
CA SER A 222 8.35 23.07 -14.63
C SER A 222 9.33 21.87 -14.52
N VAL A 223 8.94 20.84 -13.77
CA VAL A 223 9.73 19.62 -13.51
C VAL A 223 9.49 18.51 -14.55
N GLY A 224 8.62 18.74 -15.54
CA GLY A 224 8.21 17.71 -16.50
C GLY A 224 9.34 17.11 -17.35
N ALA A 225 10.49 17.76 -17.41
CA ALA A 225 11.67 17.27 -18.13
C ALA A 225 12.51 16.25 -17.34
N ASP A 226 12.34 16.14 -16.01
CA ASP A 226 13.10 15.16 -15.22
C ASP A 226 12.62 13.74 -15.57
N PRO A 227 13.53 12.81 -15.95
CA PRO A 227 13.15 11.47 -16.35
C PRO A 227 12.51 10.64 -15.22
N ARG A 228 12.62 11.07 -13.96
CA ARG A 228 12.02 10.42 -12.79
C ARG A 228 10.63 10.97 -12.45
N PHE A 229 10.19 12.04 -13.09
CA PHE A 229 8.90 12.67 -12.81
C PHE A 229 7.79 12.07 -13.68
N VAL A 230 6.69 11.70 -13.03
CA VAL A 230 5.47 11.18 -13.64
C VAL A 230 4.27 11.89 -13.04
N MET A 231 3.32 12.25 -13.89
CA MET A 231 2.00 12.69 -13.47
C MET A 231 0.98 11.61 -13.81
N MET A 232 0.09 11.33 -12.88
CA MET A 232 -0.95 10.33 -13.08
C MET A 232 -2.28 10.88 -12.64
N GLU A 233 -3.29 10.67 -13.47
CA GLU A 233 -4.67 10.87 -13.04
C GLU A 233 -5.13 9.63 -12.30
N LEU A 234 -5.65 9.84 -11.09
CA LEU A 234 -6.17 8.75 -10.26
C LEU A 234 -7.62 9.04 -9.92
N SER A 235 -8.52 8.23 -10.47
CA SER A 235 -9.96 8.34 -10.21
C SER A 235 -10.37 7.63 -8.92
N ASP A 236 -9.69 6.54 -8.55
CA ASP A 236 -9.95 5.77 -7.34
C ASP A 236 -8.62 5.31 -6.73
N TYR A 237 -8.23 5.94 -5.63
CA TYR A 237 -6.98 5.65 -4.93
C TYR A 237 -7.02 4.34 -4.15
N ILE A 238 -8.19 3.95 -3.65
CA ILE A 238 -8.34 2.73 -2.84
C ILE A 238 -8.24 1.53 -3.77
N GLU A 239 -8.98 1.54 -4.88
CA GLU A 239 -8.96 0.46 -5.87
C GLU A 239 -7.55 0.27 -6.44
N ASP A 240 -6.83 1.36 -6.70
CA ASP A 240 -5.47 1.27 -7.22
C ASP A 240 -4.47 0.72 -6.20
N TRP A 241 -4.55 1.21 -4.96
CA TRP A 241 -3.75 0.67 -3.86
C TRP A 241 -3.97 -0.84 -3.72
N GLN A 242 -5.21 -1.30 -3.86
CA GLN A 242 -5.55 -2.72 -3.77
C GLN A 242 -4.94 -3.53 -4.89
N ARG A 243 -5.03 -3.03 -6.12
CA ARG A 243 -4.35 -3.64 -7.26
C ARG A 243 -2.85 -3.74 -7.00
N GLY A 244 -2.26 -2.74 -6.35
CA GLY A 244 -0.88 -2.76 -5.86
C GLY A 244 -0.64 -3.85 -4.81
N ALA A 245 -1.42 -3.88 -3.74
CA ALA A 245 -1.24 -4.78 -2.61
C ALA A 245 -1.52 -6.25 -2.94
N LEU A 246 -2.49 -6.52 -3.81
CA LEU A 246 -2.92 -7.87 -4.19
C LEU A 246 -2.12 -8.43 -5.36
N HIS A 247 -1.85 -7.60 -6.36
CA HIS A 247 -1.33 -8.07 -7.65
C HIS A 247 0.02 -7.45 -8.03
N GLY A 248 0.54 -6.49 -7.25
CA GLY A 248 1.75 -5.76 -7.62
C GLY A 248 1.56 -4.87 -8.86
N HIS A 249 0.32 -4.53 -9.22
CA HIS A 249 -0.04 -3.80 -10.45
C HIS A 249 -0.71 -2.45 -10.19
N GLY A 250 -0.40 -1.83 -9.05
CA GLY A 250 -0.86 -0.47 -8.72
C GLY A 250 -0.18 0.59 -9.58
N TYR A 251 -0.46 1.86 -9.27
CA TYR A 251 0.02 3.03 -10.00
C TYR A 251 1.55 3.11 -9.95
N TRP A 252 2.17 2.64 -8.85
CA TRP A 252 3.62 2.52 -8.75
C TRP A 252 4.23 1.74 -9.91
N ALA A 253 3.73 0.53 -10.16
CA ALA A 253 4.22 -0.34 -11.23
C ALA A 253 3.99 0.30 -12.62
N ARG A 254 2.85 1.00 -12.81
CA ARG A 254 2.57 1.71 -14.06
C ARG A 254 3.52 2.88 -14.28
N ALA A 255 3.80 3.66 -13.23
CA ALA A 255 4.75 4.76 -13.28
C ALA A 255 6.20 4.29 -13.52
N GLU A 256 6.59 3.17 -12.91
CA GLU A 256 7.89 2.53 -13.18
C GLU A 256 8.02 2.07 -14.64
N ASP A 257 7.01 1.37 -15.17
CA ASP A 257 6.97 0.94 -16.57
C ASP A 257 7.05 2.12 -17.53
N PHE A 258 6.35 3.21 -17.20
CA PHE A 258 6.40 4.45 -17.96
C PHE A 258 7.80 5.09 -17.98
N ILE A 259 8.46 5.20 -16.83
CA ILE A 259 9.85 5.66 -16.75
C ILE A 259 10.77 4.74 -17.54
N ALA A 260 10.60 3.43 -17.42
CA ALA A 260 11.42 2.45 -18.12
C ALA A 260 11.29 2.63 -19.65
N LYS A 261 10.06 2.75 -20.15
CA LYS A 261 9.77 3.03 -21.58
C LYS A 261 10.39 4.33 -22.03
N ARG A 262 10.24 5.41 -21.25
CA ARG A 262 10.84 6.73 -21.54
C ARG A 262 12.37 6.66 -21.60
N ARG A 263 13.02 6.00 -20.64
CA ARG A 263 14.49 5.81 -20.61
C ARG A 263 14.99 5.00 -21.81
N ALA A 264 14.17 4.09 -22.32
CA ALA A 264 14.44 3.34 -23.54
C ALA A 264 14.16 4.14 -24.83
N GLY A 265 13.76 5.41 -24.74
CA GLY A 265 13.50 6.27 -25.90
C GLY A 265 12.15 6.04 -26.58
N HIS A 266 11.23 5.31 -25.95
CA HIS A 266 9.87 5.21 -26.46
C HIS A 266 9.17 6.57 -26.32
N PRO A 267 8.41 7.01 -27.34
CA PRO A 267 7.61 8.21 -27.21
C PRO A 267 6.58 8.02 -26.09
N PRO A 268 6.21 9.11 -25.40
CA PRO A 268 5.16 9.07 -24.41
C PRO A 268 3.82 8.66 -25.06
N PRO A 269 2.88 8.07 -24.30
CA PRO A 269 1.56 7.70 -24.80
C PRO A 269 0.79 8.92 -25.35
N ASP A 270 0.97 10.07 -24.70
CA ASP A 270 0.42 11.35 -25.14
C ASP A 270 1.57 12.32 -25.50
N PRO A 271 1.72 12.72 -26.77
CA PRO A 271 2.75 13.65 -27.20
C PRO A 271 2.53 15.07 -26.66
N HIS A 272 1.29 15.44 -26.30
CA HIS A 272 0.98 16.74 -25.69
C HIS A 272 1.29 16.76 -24.20
N HIS A 273 1.28 15.59 -23.55
CA HIS A 273 1.57 15.43 -22.13
C HIS A 273 2.59 14.31 -21.91
N PRO A 274 3.89 14.56 -22.19
CA PRO A 274 4.93 13.53 -22.25
C PRO A 274 5.25 12.88 -20.90
N PHE A 275 4.62 13.33 -19.83
CA PHE A 275 4.76 12.85 -18.46
C PHE A 275 3.49 12.26 -17.88
N ARG A 276 2.44 12.11 -18.68
CA ARG A 276 1.14 11.62 -18.23
C ARG A 276 0.94 10.14 -18.51
N LEU A 277 0.49 9.44 -17.49
CA LEU A 277 -0.21 8.17 -17.62
C LEU A 277 -1.71 8.44 -17.45
N VAL A 278 -2.47 8.04 -18.46
CA VAL A 278 -3.93 7.95 -18.42
C VAL A 278 -4.31 6.54 -18.00
#